data_AF-A0AAD2DIF2-F1
#
_entry.id   AF-A0AAD2DIF2-F1
#
_cell.length_a   1.000
_cell.length_b   1.000
_cell.length_c   1.000
_cell.angle_alpha   90.00
_cell.angle_beta   90.00
_cell.angle_gamma   90.00
#
_symmetry.space_group_name_H-M   'P 1'
#
loop_
_entity.id
_entity.type
_entity.pdbx_description
1 polymer ?
#
loop_
_entity_poly.entity_id
_entity_poly.type
_entity_poly.pdbx_seq_one_letter_code
_entity_poly.pdbx_strand_id
1 'polypeptide(L)'
;MEKALIKQLKNTKFSKPIEKSQTGGCYYTLIPRVVKHKGMHSEDLTIMNIDKMQLLESILTTAYEGDEDSLLGELQFTFVAFLDTSAADKGVTALLDESWLSSDSFLHHLCKDFFPLVLEAPVIYGDLLIWTRKLKELLKDSLEWQFNENRL
;
A
#
# COMPACT_ATOMS: atom_id res chain seq x y z
N MET A 1 -14.05 26.08 -3.52
CA MET A 1 -14.26 24.65 -3.23
C MET A 1 -13.71 24.30 -1.84
N GLU A 2 -12.47 24.66 -1.54
CA GLU A 2 -11.80 24.48 -0.23
C GLU A 2 -12.55 25.06 0.99
N LYS A 3 -13.10 26.27 0.87
CA LYS A 3 -13.89 26.91 1.96
C LYS A 3 -15.17 26.14 2.33
N ALA A 4 -15.73 25.38 1.38
CA ALA A 4 -16.93 24.57 1.62
C ALA A 4 -16.58 23.25 2.33
N LEU A 5 -15.43 22.65 2.01
CA LEU A 5 -14.88 21.46 2.69
C LEU A 5 -14.52 21.77 4.15
N ILE A 6 -13.86 22.90 4.40
CA ILE A 6 -13.52 23.34 5.76
C ILE A 6 -14.79 23.59 6.60
N LYS A 7 -15.86 24.11 5.98
CA LYS A 7 -17.15 24.35 6.65
C LYS A 7 -17.89 23.04 6.96
N GLN A 8 -17.79 22.04 6.09
CA GLN A 8 -18.34 20.70 6.31
C GLN A 8 -17.62 19.98 7.47
N LEU A 9 -16.28 20.01 7.48
CA LEU A 9 -15.45 19.40 8.53
C LEU A 9 -15.68 20.00 9.93
N LYS A 10 -16.00 21.29 10.03
CA LYS A 10 -16.30 21.95 11.32
C LYS A 10 -17.69 21.61 11.87
N ASN A 11 -18.60 21.12 11.05
CA ASN A 11 -19.98 20.85 11.43
C ASN A 11 -20.23 19.37 11.79
N THR A 12 -19.24 18.49 11.63
CA THR A 12 -19.38 17.08 12.00
C THR A 12 -19.17 16.91 13.51
N LYS A 13 -20.06 16.17 14.15
CA LYS A 13 -20.10 15.95 15.61
C LYS A 13 -18.95 15.08 16.17
N PHE A 14 -17.83 14.95 15.45
CA PHE A 14 -16.72 14.09 15.84
C PHE A 14 -15.68 14.77 16.73
N SER A 15 -15.75 16.08 16.97
CA SER A 15 -14.79 16.73 17.87
C SER A 15 -15.20 16.57 19.34
N LYS A 16 -14.82 15.46 19.97
CA LYS A 16 -14.35 15.57 21.36
C LYS A 16 -12.96 16.22 21.31
N PRO A 17 -12.62 17.16 22.19
CA PRO A 17 -11.27 17.71 22.23
C PRO A 17 -10.32 16.57 22.59
N ILE A 18 -9.43 16.21 21.66
CA ILE A 18 -8.33 15.30 21.93
C ILE A 18 -7.44 16.01 22.94
N GLU A 19 -7.42 15.49 24.17
CA GLU A 19 -6.38 15.79 25.15
C GLU A 19 -5.03 15.60 24.50
N LYS A 20 -4.10 16.54 24.73
CA LYS A 20 -2.76 16.62 24.14
C LYS A 20 -2.16 15.22 23.96
N SER A 21 -2.30 14.65 22.77
CA SER A 21 -1.68 13.39 22.46
C SER A 21 -0.18 13.64 22.48
N GLN A 22 0.53 12.83 23.26
CA GLN A 22 1.96 12.60 23.10
C GLN A 22 2.21 12.46 21.59
N THR A 23 3.26 13.09 21.07
CA THR A 23 3.69 12.96 19.66
C THR A 23 3.73 11.48 19.29
N GLY A 24 2.62 10.99 18.75
CA GLY A 24 2.37 9.58 18.53
C GLY A 24 2.88 9.26 17.14
N GLY A 25 3.90 8.43 17.06
CA GLY A 25 4.30 7.87 15.77
C GLY A 25 3.15 7.08 15.15
N CYS A 26 3.10 7.02 13.83
CA CYS A 26 2.35 5.96 13.15
C CYS A 26 3.13 4.66 13.32
N TYR A 27 2.55 3.70 14.04
CA TYR A 27 3.13 2.37 14.21
C TYR A 27 2.46 1.43 13.22
N TYR A 28 3.22 0.96 12.23
CA TYR A 28 2.77 -0.03 11.25
C TYR A 28 3.15 -1.44 11.71
N THR A 29 2.33 -2.41 11.34
CA THR A 29 2.58 -3.83 11.51
C THR A 29 3.83 -4.23 10.72
N LEU A 30 4.79 -4.84 11.40
CA LEU A 30 6.03 -5.28 10.77
C LEU A 30 5.78 -6.56 9.97
N ILE A 31 6.00 -6.49 8.65
CA ILE A 31 5.94 -7.66 7.76
C ILE A 31 7.36 -8.18 7.50
N PRO A 32 7.72 -9.38 8.00
CA PRO A 32 9.05 -9.94 7.76
C PRO A 32 9.30 -10.23 6.28
N ARG A 33 10.36 -9.65 5.71
CA ARG A 33 10.75 -9.91 4.31
C ARG A 33 11.14 -11.38 4.07
N VAL A 34 11.87 -11.96 5.03
CA VAL A 34 12.37 -13.34 4.97
C VAL A 34 12.06 -14.05 6.28
N VAL A 35 11.36 -15.18 6.19
CA VAL A 35 11.10 -16.07 7.32
C VAL A 35 12.33 -16.95 7.52
N LYS A 36 12.82 -16.99 8.76
CA LYS A 36 13.94 -17.83 9.17
C LYS A 36 13.50 -18.74 10.30
N HIS A 37 13.71 -20.04 10.15
CA HIS A 37 13.44 -21.01 11.20
C HIS A 37 14.69 -21.85 11.50
N LYS A 38 15.07 -21.90 12.78
CA LYS A 38 16.30 -22.57 13.21
C LYS A 38 16.11 -24.09 13.05
N GLY A 39 16.96 -24.72 12.24
CA GLY A 39 16.93 -26.17 12.03
C GLY A 39 16.07 -26.65 10.86
N MET A 40 15.42 -25.75 10.12
CA MET A 40 14.79 -26.10 8.83
C MET A 40 15.82 -26.23 7.71
N HIS A 41 15.55 -27.13 6.76
CA HIS A 41 16.37 -27.27 5.56
C HIS A 41 16.25 -26.03 4.67
N SER A 42 17.30 -25.71 3.91
CA SER A 42 17.33 -24.52 3.05
C SER A 42 16.26 -24.56 1.95
N GLU A 43 15.93 -25.74 1.43
CA GLU A 43 14.88 -25.91 0.43
C GLU A 43 13.51 -25.59 1.02
N ASP A 44 13.20 -26.10 2.21
CA ASP A 44 11.93 -25.81 2.90
C ASP A 44 11.79 -24.33 3.22
N LEU A 45 12.88 -23.68 3.66
CA LEU A 45 12.91 -22.23 3.86
C LEU A 45 12.68 -21.48 2.54
N THR A 46 13.21 -21.98 1.42
CA THR A 46 13.00 -21.38 0.10
C THR A 46 11.53 -21.48 -0.28
N ILE A 47 10.92 -22.66 -0.11
CA ILE A 47 9.50 -22.89 -0.38
C ILE A 47 8.64 -21.95 0.47
N MET A 48 8.88 -21.87 1.78
CA MET A 48 8.18 -20.94 2.68
C MET A 48 8.42 -19.46 2.39
N ASN A 49 9.51 -19.10 1.71
CA ASN A 49 9.78 -17.71 1.34
C ASN A 49 9.24 -17.34 -0.03
N ILE A 50 8.96 -18.32 -0.88
CA ILE A 50 8.22 -18.16 -2.14
C ILE A 50 6.72 -18.09 -1.83
N ASP A 51 6.20 -19.03 -1.05
CA ASP A 51 4.80 -19.03 -0.63
C ASP A 51 4.62 -18.24 0.68
N LYS A 52 3.98 -17.08 0.58
CA LYS A 52 3.75 -16.17 1.72
C LYS A 52 2.44 -16.45 2.45
N MET A 53 1.64 -17.44 2.04
CA MET A 53 0.32 -17.71 2.62
C MET A 53 0.38 -17.90 4.13
N GLN A 54 1.27 -18.78 4.62
CA GLN A 54 1.41 -19.04 6.05
C GLN A 54 1.88 -17.81 6.84
N LEU A 55 2.74 -16.98 6.24
CA LEU A 55 3.18 -15.73 6.87
C LEU A 55 1.99 -14.76 7.01
N LEU A 56 1.18 -14.64 5.96
CA LEU A 56 0.00 -13.78 5.95
C LEU A 56 -1.05 -14.24 6.99
N GLU A 57 -1.35 -15.54 7.04
CA GLU A 57 -2.25 -16.12 8.05
C GLU A 57 -1.74 -15.90 9.48
N SER A 58 -0.43 -16.07 9.70
CA SER A 58 0.18 -15.80 10.99
C SER A 58 0.05 -14.32 11.38
N ILE A 59 0.22 -13.39 10.44
CA ILE A 59 0.08 -11.96 10.70
C ILE A 59 -1.37 -11.59 11.00
N LEU A 60 -2.32 -12.07 10.19
CA LEU A 60 -3.75 -11.85 10.40
C LEU A 60 -4.20 -12.31 11.79
N THR A 61 -3.81 -13.52 12.18
CA THR A 61 -4.19 -14.07 13.49
C THR A 61 -3.50 -13.37 14.66
N THR A 62 -2.23 -13.02 14.54
CA THR A 62 -1.45 -12.47 15.66
C THR A 62 -1.55 -10.96 15.84
N ALA A 63 -1.66 -10.20 14.75
CA ALA A 63 -1.67 -8.74 14.79
C ALA A 63 -3.08 -8.14 14.60
N TYR A 64 -3.98 -8.88 13.94
CA TYR A 64 -5.31 -8.37 13.56
C TYR A 64 -6.47 -9.21 14.11
N GLU A 65 -6.20 -10.20 14.97
CA GLU A 65 -7.24 -11.08 15.53
C GLU A 65 -8.11 -11.79 14.46
N GLY A 66 -7.56 -11.97 13.26
CA GLY A 66 -8.26 -12.52 12.10
C GLY A 66 -9.12 -11.51 11.33
N ASP A 67 -9.10 -10.22 11.69
CA ASP A 67 -9.81 -9.17 10.97
C ASP A 67 -9.06 -8.72 9.72
N GLU A 68 -9.51 -9.20 8.57
CA GLU A 68 -8.96 -8.85 7.26
C GLU A 68 -9.16 -7.36 6.92
N ASP A 69 -10.26 -6.75 7.40
CA ASP A 69 -10.57 -5.36 7.12
C ASP A 69 -9.58 -4.41 7.82
N SER A 70 -9.10 -4.78 9.01
CA SER A 70 -8.06 -4.02 9.71
C SER A 70 -6.71 -4.07 8.99
N LEU A 71 -6.30 -5.24 8.47
CA LEU A 71 -5.08 -5.35 7.65
C LEU A 71 -5.22 -4.52 6.36
N LEU A 72 -6.36 -4.63 5.68
CA LEU A 72 -6.65 -3.84 4.50
C LEU A 72 -6.65 -2.34 4.80
N GLY A 73 -7.22 -1.94 5.95
CA GLY A 73 -7.24 -0.57 6.43
C GLY A 73 -5.84 -0.03 6.68
N GLU A 74 -4.95 -0.81 7.31
CA GLU A 74 -3.55 -0.41 7.51
C GLU A 74 -2.80 -0.26 6.17
N LEU A 75 -3.02 -1.19 5.23
CA LEU A 75 -2.45 -1.12 3.89
C LEU A 75 -2.93 0.14 3.13
N GLN A 76 -4.23 0.41 3.15
CA GLN A 76 -4.83 1.60 2.53
C GLN A 76 -4.33 2.89 3.18
N PHE A 77 -4.27 2.93 4.52
CA PHE A 77 -3.75 4.08 5.25
C PHE A 77 -2.28 4.34 4.93
N THR A 78 -1.46 3.28 4.86
CA THR A 78 -0.05 3.39 4.46
C THR A 78 0.07 3.97 3.05
N PHE A 79 -0.77 3.52 2.11
CA PHE A 79 -0.78 4.04 0.74
C PHE A 79 -1.21 5.52 0.68
N VAL A 80 -2.23 5.93 1.42
CA VAL A 80 -2.67 7.33 1.47
C VAL A 80 -1.64 8.21 2.16
N ALA A 81 -1.08 7.78 3.29
CA ALA A 81 -0.01 8.49 3.99
C ALA A 81 1.24 8.62 3.09
N PHE A 82 1.52 7.59 2.29
CA PHE A 82 2.54 7.61 1.25
C PHE A 82 2.27 8.70 0.18
N LEU A 83 1.05 8.79 -0.35
CA LEU A 83 0.69 9.81 -1.34
C LEU A 83 0.66 11.23 -0.78
N ASP A 84 0.24 11.40 0.48
CA ASP A 84 0.18 12.70 1.15
C ASP A 84 1.60 13.22 1.50
N THR A 85 2.50 12.31 1.91
CA THR A 85 3.88 12.66 2.27
C THR A 85 4.80 12.88 1.06
N SER A 86 4.50 12.28 -0.10
CA SER A 86 5.23 12.59 -1.34
C SER A 86 4.85 13.96 -1.91
N ALA A 87 3.71 14.51 -1.51
CA ALA A 87 3.30 15.88 -1.84
C ALA A 87 3.81 16.94 -0.83
N ALA A 88 4.18 16.53 0.38
CA ALA A 88 4.58 17.43 1.46
C ALA A 88 6.04 17.17 1.91
N ASP A 89 6.92 18.04 1.40
CA ASP A 89 8.35 18.17 1.72
C ASP A 89 8.70 17.87 3.22
N LYS A 90 9.63 16.92 3.41
CA LYS A 90 10.56 16.70 4.57
C LYS A 90 10.19 15.81 5.76
N GLY A 91 9.06 15.12 5.81
CA GLY A 91 8.67 14.34 7.00
C GLY A 91 9.08 12.87 7.04
N VAL A 92 8.83 12.14 5.93
CA VAL A 92 8.92 10.66 5.88
C VAL A 92 10.05 10.16 4.98
N THR A 93 10.81 11.06 4.35
CA THR A 93 12.01 10.75 3.54
C THR A 93 13.10 9.99 4.31
N ALA A 94 13.04 9.95 5.66
CA ALA A 94 13.94 9.14 6.46
C ALA A 94 13.52 7.66 6.59
N LEU A 95 12.28 7.29 6.29
CA LEU A 95 11.75 5.93 6.47
C LEU A 95 11.71 5.11 5.18
N LEU A 96 11.67 5.75 4.01
CA LEU A 96 11.61 5.06 2.72
C LEU A 96 12.63 5.67 1.77
N ASP A 97 13.60 4.85 1.38
CA ASP A 97 14.57 5.15 0.34
C ASP A 97 13.83 5.40 -0.99
N GLU A 98 14.10 6.52 -1.65
CA GLU A 98 13.54 6.91 -2.95
C GLU A 98 13.72 5.83 -4.03
N SER A 99 14.64 4.87 -3.80
CA SER A 99 14.81 3.66 -4.62
C SER A 99 13.54 2.80 -4.75
N TRP A 100 12.61 2.88 -3.80
CA TRP A 100 11.31 2.18 -3.87
C TRP A 100 10.38 2.77 -4.93
N LEU A 101 10.59 4.02 -5.36
CA LEU A 101 9.76 4.72 -6.34
C LEU A 101 10.47 4.96 -7.67
N SER A 102 11.70 4.48 -7.81
CA SER A 102 12.36 4.44 -9.11
C SER A 102 11.52 3.64 -10.10
N SER A 103 11.65 3.95 -11.39
CA SER A 103 11.14 3.13 -12.50
C SER A 103 11.65 1.68 -12.47
N ASP A 104 12.65 1.41 -11.66
CA ASP A 104 13.33 0.13 -11.52
C ASP A 104 12.93 -0.58 -10.23
N SER A 105 11.96 -0.03 -9.49
CA SER A 105 11.50 -0.60 -8.23
C SER A 105 10.61 -1.83 -8.43
N PHE A 106 10.51 -2.65 -7.39
CA PHE A 106 9.59 -3.79 -7.37
C PHE A 106 8.15 -3.35 -7.63
N LEU A 107 7.74 -2.19 -7.12
CA LEU A 107 6.38 -1.68 -7.30
C LEU A 107 6.12 -1.29 -8.75
N HIS A 108 7.07 -0.63 -9.43
CA HIS A 108 6.95 -0.35 -10.87
C HIS A 108 6.81 -1.64 -11.67
N HIS A 109 7.66 -2.64 -11.39
CA HIS A 109 7.63 -3.94 -12.06
C HIS A 109 6.32 -4.69 -11.81
N LEU A 110 5.81 -4.68 -10.58
CA LEU A 110 4.52 -5.28 -10.23
C LEU A 110 3.39 -4.61 -11.01
N CYS A 111 3.36 -3.27 -11.02
CA CYS A 111 2.36 -2.49 -11.74
C CYS A 111 2.46 -2.69 -13.27
N LYS A 112 3.68 -2.84 -13.80
CA LYS A 112 3.94 -3.07 -15.22
C LYS A 112 3.27 -4.35 -15.75
N ASP A 113 3.21 -5.40 -14.94
CA ASP A 113 2.55 -6.66 -15.33
C ASP A 113 1.08 -6.70 -14.89
N PHE A 114 0.75 -6.07 -13.76
CA PHE A 114 -0.62 -5.99 -13.24
C PHE A 114 -1.58 -5.22 -14.16
N PHE A 115 -1.16 -4.05 -14.69
CA PHE A 115 -2.06 -3.24 -15.50
C PHE A 115 -2.48 -3.93 -16.80
N PRO A 116 -1.59 -4.49 -17.63
CA PRO A 116 -2.00 -5.26 -18.81
C PRO A 116 -2.93 -6.42 -18.44
N LEU A 117 -2.60 -7.18 -17.39
CA LEU A 117 -3.39 -8.33 -16.93
C LEU A 117 -4.85 -7.94 -16.62
N VAL A 118 -5.07 -6.81 -15.94
CA VAL A 118 -6.40 -6.35 -15.52
C VAL A 118 -7.05 -5.40 -16.55
N LEU A 119 -6.34 -4.87 -17.54
CA LEU A 119 -6.95 -4.02 -18.57
C LEU A 119 -7.33 -4.82 -19.82
N GLU A 120 -6.64 -5.92 -20.11
CA GLU A 120 -6.83 -6.74 -21.31
C GLU A 120 -7.65 -8.00 -21.05
N ALA A 121 -7.91 -8.37 -19.79
CA ALA A 121 -8.69 -9.57 -19.51
C ALA A 121 -10.14 -9.44 -20.04
N PRO A 122 -10.69 -10.51 -20.65
CA PRO A 122 -11.93 -10.44 -21.44
C PRO A 122 -13.20 -10.28 -20.60
N VAL A 123 -13.17 -10.67 -19.32
CA VAL A 123 -14.30 -10.57 -18.39
C VAL A 123 -13.77 -10.10 -17.05
N ILE A 124 -13.97 -8.83 -16.74
CA ILE A 124 -13.52 -8.20 -15.50
C ILE A 124 -14.67 -7.43 -14.88
N TYR A 125 -14.71 -7.42 -13.55
CA TYR A 125 -15.64 -6.60 -12.78
C TYR A 125 -15.49 -5.12 -13.15
N GLY A 126 -16.58 -4.44 -13.51
CA GLY A 126 -16.54 -3.07 -14.04
C GLY A 126 -15.87 -2.07 -13.09
N ASP A 127 -16.14 -2.18 -11.79
CA ASP A 127 -15.51 -1.31 -10.79
C ASP A 127 -14.02 -1.55 -10.67
N LEU A 128 -13.58 -2.82 -10.67
CA LEU A 128 -12.16 -3.16 -10.64
C LEU A 128 -11.44 -2.54 -11.84
N LEU A 129 -12.03 -2.63 -13.04
CA LEU A 129 -11.47 -2.01 -14.24
C LEU A 129 -11.38 -0.47 -14.12
N ILE A 130 -12.40 0.17 -13.55
CA ILE A 130 -12.41 1.62 -13.31
C ILE A 130 -11.34 2.03 -12.30
N TRP A 131 -11.22 1.31 -11.19
CA TRP A 131 -10.23 1.60 -10.15
C TRP A 131 -8.81 1.35 -10.64
N THR A 132 -8.57 0.28 -11.39
CA THR A 132 -7.28 0.00 -12.02
C THR A 132 -6.86 1.12 -12.97
N ARG A 133 -7.78 1.66 -13.78
CA ARG A 133 -7.49 2.82 -14.65
C ARG A 133 -7.14 4.06 -13.84
N LYS A 134 -7.92 4.38 -12.80
CA LYS A 134 -7.63 5.53 -11.93
C LYS A 134 -6.27 5.41 -11.24
N LEU A 135 -5.92 4.20 -10.78
CA LEU A 135 -4.62 3.94 -10.16
C LEU A 135 -3.47 4.10 -11.18
N LYS A 136 -3.62 3.57 -12.41
CA LYS A 136 -2.62 3.74 -13.48
C LYS A 136 -2.33 5.21 -13.75
N GLU A 137 -3.38 6.02 -13.93
CA GLU A 137 -3.22 7.46 -14.17
C GLU A 137 -2.59 8.17 -12.97
N LEU A 138 -3.02 7.85 -11.74
CA LEU A 138 -2.45 8.45 -10.53
C LEU A 138 -0.95 8.18 -10.41
N LEU A 139 -0.49 6.96 -10.68
CA LEU A 139 0.94 6.62 -10.61
C LEU A 139 1.74 7.30 -11.72
N LYS A 140 1.16 7.44 -12.91
CA LYS A 140 1.77 8.18 -14.02
C LYS A 140 1.90 9.66 -13.71
N ASP A 141 0.86 10.26 -13.12
CA ASP A 141 0.83 11.70 -12.82
C ASP A 141 1.69 12.06 -11.59
N SER A 142 1.72 11.19 -10.57
CA SER A 142 2.43 11.49 -9.32
C SER A 142 3.90 11.06 -9.31
N LEU A 143 4.26 9.98 -10.01
CA LEU A 143 5.63 9.43 -10.02
C LEU A 143 6.31 9.54 -11.39
N GLU A 144 5.64 10.16 -12.38
CA GLU A 144 6.09 10.25 -13.78
C GLU A 144 6.33 8.87 -14.43
N TRP A 145 5.77 7.81 -13.86
CA TRP A 145 5.97 6.44 -14.30
C TRP A 145 5.40 6.18 -15.68
N GLN A 146 6.24 5.64 -16.56
CA GLN A 146 5.83 5.22 -17.89
C GLN A 146 5.53 3.72 -17.90
N PHE A 147 4.27 3.38 -18.13
CA PHE A 147 3.84 2.03 -18.42
C PHE A 147 3.70 1.90 -19.93
N ASN A 148 4.69 1.30 -20.58
CA ASN A 148 4.65 1.08 -22.02
C ASN A 148 3.42 0.22 -22.36
N GLU A 149 2.53 0.70 -23.23
CA GLU A 149 1.35 -0.06 -23.72
C GLU A 149 1.72 -1.15 -24.74
N ASN A 150 2.99 -1.51 -24.84
CA ASN A 150 3.49 -2.39 -25.88
C ASN A 150 4.13 -3.63 -25.27
N ARG A 151 3.49 -4.78 -25.46
CA ARG A 151 4.20 -5.94 -25.98
C ARG A 151 3.38 -6.57 -27.11
N LEU A 152 4.09 -6.83 -28.20
CA LEU A 152 3.73 -7.73 -29.29
C LEU A 152 3.19 -9.06 -28.78
#